data_AF-A0A661C4B5-F1
#
_entry.id   AF-A0A661C4B5-F1
#
_cell.length_a   1.000
_cell.length_b   1.000
_cell.length_c   1.000
_cell.angle_alpha   90.00
_cell.angle_beta   90.00
_cell.angle_gamma   90.00
#
_symmetry.space_group_name_H-M   'P 1'
#
loop_
_entity.id
_entity.type
_entity.pdbx_description
1 polymer ?
#
loop_
_entity_poly.entity_id
_entity_poly.type
_entity_poly.pdbx_seq_one_letter_code
_entity_poly.pdbx_strand_id
1 'polypeptide(L)'
;MSATLPRSLPQSLEALTDLALDLRWTWSHGADALWNMMDQEGWRRTGNPWTLLQNLSSQRLQELADDAKFCQELKRLTKERATYQSEKGWYGEVQANLGIGQVAYFSMEFGLGEALPIYAGGLGILAGDYLKTASDLGLPVMGVGLLYQEGYFRQMIDAAGQQLAIYPYNEPSTLPIQPMRTTTGEWLHIPLNLPGRQLMLRVWQVNVGRVHLYLLDSNDPLNSPRDRGITNKLYGSGKELRFLQEMVLGIGGWRLLEAIDANISVCHLNEGHAAFVILERARHCMEQTSCSFQQALWTTRAGNVFTTHTPVEAGFDTFPAQFIDKYFPIFHDFLTRTGLSLQQLLALGRKNADDPMEAFNMAYLAMRGCARSNGVSRLHGKVSRHLFSPLYPRWPINEVPVSHVTNGIHVPSWDSAWADQLWTDACGKQRWLGSTESLHQAIQSIDDSTLWKLCANEREDLIHYARQRLAIQLGQTGATPEQVKSASQVLDPNALTLGFARRFASYKRPNLLLHDKARLSRLLSDSNKPVQLIIAGKAHPSDAEGQRLIQEWILFINQPGIRGHVVFLEDYDIALAQHLVQGIDVWINTPRRPWEASGTSGMKILANGGLNLSELDGWWAEACT
;
A
#
# COMPACT_ATOMS: atom_id res chain seq x y z
N MET A 1 20.94 -3.94 -19.24
CA MET A 1 20.23 -5.20 -19.48
C MET A 1 19.40 -5.55 -18.25
N SER A 2 18.08 -5.44 -18.46
CA SER A 2 16.94 -5.57 -17.53
C SER A 2 16.76 -7.01 -17.01
N ALA A 3 15.83 -7.23 -16.08
CA ALA A 3 15.29 -8.54 -15.73
C ALA A 3 15.21 -9.45 -16.96
N THR A 4 15.90 -10.59 -16.91
CA THR A 4 16.08 -11.45 -18.08
C THR A 4 14.94 -12.46 -18.11
N LEU A 5 14.13 -12.39 -19.17
CA LEU A 5 13.26 -13.52 -19.53
C LEU A 5 14.12 -14.77 -19.75
N PRO A 6 13.59 -15.97 -19.45
CA PRO A 6 14.31 -17.22 -19.66
C PRO A 6 14.63 -17.49 -21.15
N ARG A 7 14.05 -16.71 -22.06
CA ARG A 7 14.21 -16.82 -23.52
C ARG A 7 14.05 -15.46 -24.19
N SER A 8 14.59 -15.33 -25.40
CA SER A 8 14.34 -14.17 -26.25
C SER A 8 12.90 -14.18 -26.77
N LEU A 9 12.29 -12.99 -26.83
CA LEU A 9 11.01 -12.80 -27.52
C LEU A 9 11.24 -12.63 -29.02
N PRO A 10 10.28 -12.99 -29.88
CA PRO A 10 10.26 -12.53 -31.26
C PRO A 10 10.33 -11.00 -31.32
N GLN A 11 11.00 -10.43 -32.33
CA GLN A 11 11.21 -9.00 -32.44
C GLN A 11 9.91 -8.18 -32.39
N SER A 12 8.83 -8.70 -32.98
CA SER A 12 7.51 -8.07 -32.97
C SER A 12 6.88 -7.98 -31.57
N LEU A 13 7.37 -8.77 -30.61
CA LEU A 13 6.82 -8.93 -29.27
C LEU A 13 7.70 -8.32 -28.16
N GLU A 14 8.86 -7.73 -28.49
CA GLU A 14 9.79 -7.19 -27.49
C GLU A 14 9.14 -6.20 -26.52
N ALA A 15 8.21 -5.38 -27.01
CA ALA A 15 7.46 -4.39 -26.24
C ALA A 15 6.63 -4.99 -25.09
N LEU A 16 6.32 -6.30 -25.12
CA LEU A 16 5.64 -6.98 -24.01
C LEU A 16 6.47 -6.94 -22.72
N THR A 17 7.79 -6.94 -22.83
CA THR A 17 8.69 -6.85 -21.66
C THR A 17 8.46 -5.53 -20.91
N ASP A 18 8.43 -4.43 -21.65
CA ASP A 18 8.23 -3.10 -21.07
C ASP A 18 6.82 -2.93 -20.51
N LEU A 19 5.80 -3.47 -21.18
CA LEU A 19 4.43 -3.45 -20.70
C LEU A 19 4.23 -4.30 -19.44
N ALA A 20 4.90 -5.45 -19.35
CA ALA A 20 4.76 -6.36 -18.20
C ALA A 20 5.50 -5.85 -16.95
N LEU A 21 6.65 -5.17 -17.12
CA LEU A 21 7.48 -4.63 -16.04
C LEU A 21 7.04 -3.24 -15.55
N ASP A 22 6.11 -2.59 -16.24
CA ASP A 22 5.54 -1.30 -15.86
C ASP A 22 4.18 -1.49 -15.18
N LEU A 23 4.12 -1.29 -13.86
CA LEU A 23 2.93 -1.52 -13.05
C LEU A 23 1.72 -0.66 -13.43
N ARG A 24 1.83 0.26 -14.39
CA ARG A 24 0.70 1.00 -14.96
C ARG A 24 -0.47 0.11 -15.39
N TRP A 25 -0.22 -1.11 -15.83
CA TRP A 25 -1.30 -2.06 -16.17
C TRP A 25 -2.25 -2.33 -14.99
N THR A 26 -1.82 -2.14 -13.73
CA THR A 26 -2.67 -2.35 -12.53
C THR A 26 -3.81 -1.33 -12.37
N TRP A 27 -3.80 -0.22 -13.12
CA TRP A 27 -4.91 0.76 -13.17
C TRP A 27 -5.26 1.21 -14.60
N SER A 28 -4.76 0.46 -15.60
CA SER A 28 -5.00 0.72 -17.01
C SER A 28 -5.50 -0.57 -17.67
N HIS A 29 -6.79 -0.85 -17.47
CA HIS A 29 -7.46 -2.10 -17.89
C HIS A 29 -7.45 -2.36 -19.40
N GLY A 30 -7.08 -1.38 -20.23
CA GLY A 30 -6.92 -1.55 -21.67
C GLY A 30 -5.94 -2.67 -22.06
N ALA A 31 -5.03 -3.07 -21.17
CA ALA A 31 -4.09 -4.16 -21.41
C ALA A 31 -4.63 -5.56 -21.00
N ASP A 32 -5.71 -5.65 -20.23
CA ASP A 32 -6.23 -6.95 -19.74
C ASP A 32 -6.70 -7.84 -20.89
N ALA A 33 -7.24 -7.23 -21.96
CA ALA A 33 -7.59 -7.94 -23.19
C ALA A 33 -6.36 -8.55 -23.87
N LEU A 34 -5.23 -7.85 -23.88
CA LEU A 34 -3.98 -8.33 -24.45
C LEU A 34 -3.50 -9.58 -23.70
N TRP A 35 -3.47 -9.53 -22.37
CA TRP A 35 -3.02 -10.66 -21.53
C TRP A 35 -3.94 -11.88 -21.66
N ASN A 36 -5.26 -11.66 -21.73
CA ASN A 36 -6.23 -12.72 -22.00
C ASN A 36 -6.03 -13.40 -23.37
N MET A 37 -5.66 -12.63 -24.42
CA MET A 37 -5.36 -13.21 -25.75
C MET A 37 -4.11 -14.10 -25.72
N MET A 38 -3.16 -13.82 -24.83
CA MET A 38 -1.95 -14.64 -24.70
C MET A 38 -2.28 -16.01 -24.09
N ASP A 39 -2.91 -16.00 -22.90
CA ASP A 39 -3.39 -17.18 -22.20
C ASP A 39 -4.43 -16.76 -21.13
N GLN A 40 -5.70 -17.04 -21.41
CA GLN A 40 -6.82 -16.68 -20.56
C GLN A 40 -6.78 -17.37 -19.19
N GLU A 41 -6.41 -18.65 -19.13
CA GLU A 41 -6.40 -19.40 -17.88
C GLU A 41 -5.18 -19.01 -17.02
N GLY A 42 -4.02 -18.83 -17.66
CA GLY A 42 -2.83 -18.30 -17.00
C GLY A 42 -3.05 -16.90 -16.44
N TRP A 43 -3.73 -16.02 -17.20
CA TRP A 43 -4.07 -14.68 -16.72
C TRP A 43 -5.02 -14.72 -15.52
N ARG A 44 -6.10 -15.51 -15.59
CA ARG A 44 -7.06 -15.67 -14.47
C ARG A 44 -6.41 -16.17 -13.19
N ARG A 45 -5.40 -17.04 -13.28
CA ARG A 45 -4.72 -17.62 -12.11
C ARG A 45 -3.66 -16.73 -11.50
N THR A 46 -2.97 -15.94 -12.32
CA THR A 46 -1.76 -15.22 -11.88
C THR A 46 -1.98 -13.73 -11.69
N GLY A 47 -2.85 -13.10 -12.49
CA GLY A 47 -3.01 -11.65 -12.52
C GLY A 47 -1.69 -10.89 -12.73
N ASN A 48 -0.65 -11.54 -13.25
CA ASN A 48 0.71 -11.01 -13.33
C ASN A 48 1.25 -11.21 -14.77
N PRO A 49 1.32 -10.14 -15.57
CA PRO A 49 1.78 -10.23 -16.96
C PRO A 49 3.20 -10.76 -17.10
N TRP A 50 4.06 -10.45 -16.13
CA TRP A 50 5.45 -10.88 -16.13
C TRP A 50 5.56 -12.40 -15.93
N THR A 51 4.82 -12.93 -14.95
CA THR A 51 4.73 -14.38 -14.73
C THR A 51 4.11 -15.08 -15.94
N LEU A 52 3.07 -14.50 -16.54
CA LEU A 52 2.45 -15.05 -17.76
C LEU A 52 3.48 -15.18 -18.89
N LEU A 53 4.21 -14.10 -19.17
CA LEU A 53 5.22 -14.03 -20.23
C LEU A 53 6.35 -15.05 -20.05
N GLN A 54 6.77 -15.27 -18.79
CA GLN A 54 7.76 -16.29 -18.44
C GLN A 54 7.29 -17.73 -18.72
N ASN A 55 5.98 -18.00 -18.59
CA ASN A 55 5.42 -19.36 -18.62
C ASN A 55 4.84 -19.79 -19.98
N LEU A 56 4.72 -18.90 -20.97
CA LEU A 56 4.24 -19.29 -22.30
C LEU A 56 5.18 -20.30 -22.99
N SER A 57 4.87 -20.84 -24.15
CA SER A 57 5.82 -21.63 -24.95
C SER A 57 6.42 -20.78 -26.07
N SER A 58 7.60 -21.12 -26.58
CA SER A 58 8.16 -20.42 -27.74
C SER A 58 7.27 -20.56 -28.98
N GLN A 59 6.57 -21.69 -29.11
CA GLN A 59 5.55 -21.90 -30.13
C GLN A 59 4.39 -20.91 -29.97
N ARG A 60 3.85 -20.76 -28.76
CA ARG A 60 2.74 -19.84 -28.50
C ARG A 60 3.14 -18.38 -28.76
N LEU A 61 4.38 -18.01 -28.38
CA LEU A 61 4.92 -16.69 -28.70
C LEU A 61 5.04 -16.46 -30.22
N GLN A 62 5.43 -17.48 -30.99
CA GLN A 62 5.47 -17.39 -32.44
C GLN A 62 4.06 -17.26 -33.04
N GLU A 63 3.08 -18.04 -32.57
CA GLU A 63 1.68 -17.92 -32.98
C GLU A 63 1.14 -16.50 -32.74
N LEU A 64 1.44 -15.90 -31.59
CA LEU A 64 1.06 -14.52 -31.27
C LEU A 64 1.79 -13.49 -32.12
N ALA A 65 3.04 -13.75 -32.48
CA ALA A 65 3.82 -12.90 -33.38
C ALA A 65 3.26 -12.90 -34.82
N ASP A 66 2.65 -14.00 -35.23
CA ASP A 66 2.01 -14.16 -36.54
C ASP A 66 0.52 -13.73 -36.54
N ASP A 67 -0.08 -13.53 -35.36
CA ASP A 67 -1.45 -13.02 -35.21
C ASP A 67 -1.51 -11.49 -35.42
N ALA A 68 -2.09 -11.08 -36.55
CA ALA A 68 -2.25 -9.68 -36.92
C ALA A 68 -3.09 -8.87 -35.92
N LYS A 69 -4.13 -9.47 -35.32
CA LYS A 69 -5.00 -8.79 -34.34
C LYS A 69 -4.22 -8.54 -33.05
N PHE A 70 -3.48 -9.55 -32.58
CA PHE A 70 -2.63 -9.41 -31.40
C PHE A 70 -1.55 -8.35 -31.59
N CYS A 71 -0.83 -8.39 -32.72
CA CYS A 71 0.21 -7.42 -33.04
C CYS A 71 -0.32 -5.99 -33.19
N GLN A 72 -1.53 -5.81 -33.72
CA GLN A 72 -2.17 -4.49 -33.81
C GLN A 72 -2.48 -3.94 -32.41
N GLU A 73 -3.01 -4.78 -31.52
CA GLU A 73 -3.33 -4.38 -30.16
C GLU A 73 -2.07 -4.04 -29.35
N LEU A 74 -1.01 -4.85 -29.49
CA LEU A 74 0.29 -4.56 -28.88
C LEU A 74 0.85 -3.20 -29.35
N LYS A 75 0.76 -2.91 -30.65
CA LYS A 75 1.19 -1.60 -31.20
C LYS A 75 0.36 -0.45 -30.64
N ARG A 76 -0.96 -0.61 -30.51
CA ARG A 76 -1.86 0.40 -29.92
C ARG A 76 -1.44 0.72 -28.49
N LEU A 77 -1.30 -0.31 -27.65
CA LEU A 77 -0.91 -0.16 -26.23
C LEU A 77 0.50 0.42 -26.07
N THR A 78 1.44 0.00 -26.91
CA THR A 78 2.80 0.55 -26.92
C THR A 78 2.80 2.05 -27.24
N LYS A 79 2.00 2.46 -28.24
CA LYS A 79 1.84 3.88 -28.59
C LYS A 79 1.21 4.68 -27.45
N GLU A 80 0.16 4.15 -26.81
CA GLU A 80 -0.49 4.80 -25.67
C GLU A 80 0.46 4.96 -24.48
N ARG A 81 1.31 3.96 -24.21
CA ARG A 81 2.37 4.06 -23.21
C ARG A 81 3.40 5.13 -23.58
N ALA A 82 3.88 5.15 -24.82
CA ALA A 82 4.84 6.15 -25.26
C ALA A 82 4.28 7.58 -25.15
N THR A 83 3.03 7.79 -25.58
CA THR A 83 2.31 9.07 -25.41
C THR A 83 2.25 9.46 -23.94
N TYR A 84 1.76 8.55 -23.08
CA TYR A 84 1.69 8.78 -21.64
C TYR A 84 3.06 9.12 -21.05
N GLN A 85 4.15 8.48 -21.44
CA GLN A 85 5.48 8.80 -20.91
C GLN A 85 6.04 10.14 -21.40
N SER A 86 5.68 10.56 -22.61
CA SER A 86 6.19 11.79 -23.23
C SER A 86 5.42 13.05 -22.83
N GLU A 87 4.16 12.91 -22.41
CA GLU A 87 3.33 14.02 -21.98
C GLU A 87 3.82 14.61 -20.66
N LYS A 88 3.72 15.94 -20.53
CA LYS A 88 4.18 16.67 -19.34
C LYS A 88 3.33 16.39 -18.10
N GLY A 89 2.07 15.95 -18.28
CA GLY A 89 1.07 15.87 -17.21
C GLY A 89 0.70 17.23 -16.64
N TRP A 90 -0.29 17.23 -15.75
CA TRP A 90 -0.76 18.43 -15.07
C TRP A 90 0.36 19.24 -14.42
N TYR A 91 1.30 18.57 -13.75
CA TYR A 91 2.42 19.22 -13.09
C TYR A 91 3.32 19.97 -14.07
N GLY A 92 3.72 19.34 -15.16
CA GLY A 92 4.61 19.98 -16.13
C GLY A 92 3.94 21.14 -16.89
N GLU A 93 2.60 21.19 -16.94
CA GLU A 93 1.83 22.30 -17.49
C GLU A 93 1.70 23.48 -16.52
N VAL A 94 1.36 23.21 -15.26
CA VAL A 94 1.13 24.24 -14.24
C VAL A 94 2.44 24.82 -13.69
N GLN A 95 3.50 24.02 -13.67
CA GLN A 95 4.62 24.23 -12.76
C GLN A 95 5.97 24.56 -13.40
N ALA A 96 5.99 25.04 -14.65
CA ALA A 96 7.22 25.37 -15.40
C ALA A 96 8.25 26.26 -14.66
N ASN A 97 7.90 26.87 -13.52
CA ASN A 97 8.70 27.89 -12.82
C ASN A 97 9.01 27.64 -11.33
N LEU A 98 8.62 26.52 -10.68
CA LEU A 98 8.86 26.37 -9.22
C LEU A 98 10.29 25.89 -8.85
N GLY A 99 11.07 25.36 -9.79
CA GLY A 99 12.49 25.02 -9.58
C GLY A 99 12.75 23.98 -8.48
N ILE A 100 11.73 23.23 -8.06
CA ILE A 100 11.86 22.16 -7.07
C ILE A 100 12.48 20.95 -7.78
N GLY A 101 13.51 20.35 -7.17
CA GLY A 101 14.04 19.06 -7.59
C GLY A 101 13.06 17.91 -7.32
N GLN A 102 13.57 16.71 -7.11
CA GLN A 102 12.74 15.53 -6.86
C GLN A 102 12.24 15.45 -5.42
N VAL A 103 11.13 14.73 -5.24
CA VAL A 103 10.55 14.36 -3.96
C VAL A 103 10.84 12.89 -3.70
N ALA A 104 11.60 12.58 -2.65
CA ALA A 104 11.82 11.21 -2.21
C ALA A 104 10.78 10.82 -1.15
N TYR A 105 9.94 9.83 -1.45
CA TYR A 105 8.88 9.33 -0.58
C TYR A 105 9.29 7.98 0.04
N PHE A 106 9.56 7.99 1.35
CA PHE A 106 10.03 6.82 2.09
C PHE A 106 8.87 6.13 2.80
N SER A 107 8.70 4.84 2.56
CA SER A 107 7.65 4.02 3.20
C SER A 107 8.12 2.60 3.45
N MET A 108 7.68 2.00 4.57
CA MET A 108 7.90 0.58 4.84
C MET A 108 7.07 -0.33 3.92
N GLU A 109 6.00 0.18 3.32
CA GLU A 109 5.11 -0.60 2.46
C GLU A 109 4.57 0.19 1.27
N PHE A 110 4.28 -0.51 0.16
CA PHE A 110 3.69 0.03 -1.06
C PHE A 110 2.66 -0.93 -1.65
N GLY A 111 1.39 -0.51 -1.69
CA GLY A 111 0.27 -1.28 -2.23
C GLY A 111 0.00 -0.92 -3.68
N LEU A 112 0.81 -1.45 -4.61
CA LEU A 112 0.70 -1.13 -6.04
C LEU A 112 -0.18 -2.12 -6.81
N GLY A 113 -0.12 -3.40 -6.47
CA GLY A 113 -0.88 -4.48 -7.08
C GLY A 113 -0.53 -5.82 -6.43
N GLU A 114 -1.30 -6.87 -6.72
CA GLU A 114 -1.06 -8.21 -6.17
C GLU A 114 0.28 -8.81 -6.63
N ALA A 115 0.70 -8.50 -7.86
CA ALA A 115 1.97 -8.94 -8.43
C ALA A 115 3.22 -8.45 -7.67
N LEU A 116 3.08 -7.49 -6.76
CA LEU A 116 4.16 -7.01 -5.90
C LEU A 116 3.66 -6.87 -4.44
N PRO A 117 3.61 -7.97 -3.67
CA PRO A 117 2.95 -8.03 -2.36
C PRO A 117 3.83 -7.47 -1.22
N ILE A 118 4.26 -6.21 -1.33
CA ILE A 118 5.08 -5.49 -0.35
C ILE A 118 4.26 -4.54 0.53
N TYR A 119 3.03 -4.95 0.88
CA TYR A 119 2.09 -4.18 1.69
C TYR A 119 1.31 -5.04 2.68
N ALA A 120 0.81 -4.43 3.76
CA ALA A 120 -0.04 -5.09 4.74
C ALA A 120 -1.37 -4.36 4.99
N GLY A 121 -1.40 -3.02 4.89
CA GLY A 121 -2.59 -2.26 5.27
C GLY A 121 -2.73 -0.90 4.59
N GLY A 122 -3.53 -0.02 5.23
CA GLY A 122 -3.91 1.27 4.65
C GLY A 122 -2.76 2.24 4.41
N LEU A 123 -1.65 2.12 5.16
CA LEU A 123 -0.46 2.96 4.99
C LEU A 123 0.21 2.67 3.63
N GLY A 124 0.36 1.40 3.27
CA GLY A 124 0.94 0.95 2.01
C GLY A 124 0.01 1.18 0.84
N ILE A 125 -1.29 0.96 1.02
CA ILE A 125 -2.29 1.31 0.00
C ILE A 125 -2.23 2.80 -0.34
N LEU A 126 -2.16 3.67 0.67
CA LEU A 126 -2.00 5.12 0.45
C LEU A 126 -0.70 5.44 -0.29
N ALA A 127 0.42 4.83 0.12
CA ALA A 127 1.70 5.00 -0.57
C ALA A 127 1.62 4.58 -2.05
N GLY A 128 0.93 3.48 -2.35
CA GLY A 128 0.67 3.04 -3.71
C GLY A 128 -0.15 4.06 -4.51
N ASP A 129 -1.28 4.49 -3.95
CA ASP A 129 -2.16 5.50 -4.58
C ASP A 129 -1.42 6.84 -4.80
N TYR A 130 -0.50 7.22 -3.90
CA TYR A 130 0.37 8.39 -4.08
C TYR A 130 1.30 8.24 -5.28
N LEU A 131 1.98 7.10 -5.43
CA LEU A 131 2.86 6.89 -6.58
C LEU A 131 2.08 6.84 -7.91
N LYS A 132 0.89 6.23 -7.92
CA LYS A 132 0.01 6.18 -9.09
C LYS A 132 -0.47 7.57 -9.49
N THR A 133 -0.95 8.34 -8.51
CA THR A 133 -1.38 9.74 -8.73
C THR A 133 -0.20 10.61 -9.18
N ALA A 134 0.98 10.44 -8.58
CA ALA A 134 2.18 11.15 -8.99
C ALA A 134 2.58 10.82 -10.43
N SER A 135 2.45 9.56 -10.83
CA SER A 135 2.67 9.15 -12.21
C SER A 135 1.71 9.84 -13.17
N ASP A 136 0.41 9.78 -12.89
CA ASP A 136 -0.64 10.35 -13.76
C ASP A 136 -0.55 11.87 -13.88
N LEU A 137 -0.23 12.56 -12.78
CA LEU A 137 -0.06 14.03 -12.78
C LEU A 137 1.33 14.49 -13.25
N GLY A 138 2.29 13.58 -13.44
CA GLY A 138 3.67 13.92 -13.81
C GLY A 138 4.48 14.60 -12.69
N LEU A 139 4.17 14.29 -11.42
CA LEU A 139 4.92 14.79 -10.27
C LEU A 139 6.32 14.16 -10.21
N PRO A 140 7.37 14.91 -9.83
CA PRO A 140 8.75 14.42 -9.76
C PRO A 140 8.99 13.64 -8.46
N VAL A 141 8.20 12.60 -8.24
CA VAL A 141 8.25 11.74 -7.05
C VAL A 141 9.03 10.48 -7.35
N MET A 142 9.77 10.00 -6.35
CA MET A 142 10.47 8.72 -6.36
C MET A 142 10.24 8.02 -5.02
N GLY A 143 9.83 6.76 -5.09
CA GLY A 143 9.58 5.94 -3.90
C GLY A 143 10.85 5.26 -3.41
N VAL A 144 11.00 5.11 -2.10
CA VAL A 144 12.06 4.31 -1.47
C VAL A 144 11.42 3.37 -0.44
N GLY A 145 11.69 2.08 -0.56
CA GLY A 145 11.14 1.03 0.29
C GLY A 145 12.05 -0.19 0.41
N LEU A 146 11.49 -1.29 0.90
CA LEU A 146 12.18 -2.57 1.08
C LEU A 146 11.52 -3.65 0.22
N LEU A 147 12.31 -4.58 -0.34
CA LEU A 147 11.77 -5.76 -1.03
C LEU A 147 11.57 -6.89 -0.03
N TYR A 148 10.32 -7.28 0.23
CA TYR A 148 10.02 -8.36 1.17
C TYR A 148 9.90 -9.73 0.51
N GLN A 149 10.75 -10.66 0.92
CA GLN A 149 10.76 -12.03 0.40
C GLN A 149 9.50 -12.82 0.75
N GLU A 150 8.84 -12.55 1.87
CA GLU A 150 7.60 -13.23 2.26
C GLU A 150 6.42 -12.26 2.34
N GLY A 151 6.63 -10.97 2.04
CA GLY A 151 5.60 -9.94 2.13
C GLY A 151 4.99 -9.84 3.54
N TYR A 152 3.69 -9.58 3.57
CA TYR A 152 2.84 -9.93 4.73
C TYR A 152 2.32 -11.37 4.58
N PHE A 153 1.50 -11.86 5.51
CA PHE A 153 1.00 -13.23 5.42
C PHE A 153 -0.22 -13.37 4.47
N ARG A 154 -0.33 -14.53 3.82
CA ARG A 154 -1.57 -15.02 3.19
C ARG A 154 -2.40 -15.75 4.23
N GLN A 155 -3.69 -15.44 4.25
CA GLN A 155 -4.63 -15.97 5.24
C GLN A 155 -5.29 -17.24 4.71
N MET A 156 -5.42 -18.25 5.56
CA MET A 156 -6.36 -19.35 5.34
C MET A 156 -7.25 -19.53 6.55
N ILE A 157 -8.49 -19.94 6.35
CA ILE A 157 -9.39 -20.33 7.43
C ILE A 157 -9.51 -21.85 7.47
N ASP A 158 -9.20 -22.47 8.62
CA ASP A 158 -9.31 -23.92 8.76
C ASP A 158 -10.76 -24.38 9.02
N ALA A 159 -10.98 -25.70 9.07
CA ALA A 159 -12.30 -26.29 9.31
C ALA A 159 -12.91 -25.91 10.67
N ALA A 160 -12.10 -25.48 11.65
CA ALA A 160 -12.55 -25.01 12.96
C ALA A 160 -12.82 -23.48 12.99
N GLY A 161 -12.67 -22.81 11.84
CA GLY A 161 -12.83 -21.37 11.69
C GLY A 161 -11.66 -20.56 12.24
N GLN A 162 -10.51 -21.18 12.49
CA GLN A 162 -9.31 -20.49 12.95
C GLN A 162 -8.53 -19.92 11.77
N GLN A 163 -7.90 -18.76 12.01
CA GLN A 163 -7.03 -18.13 11.04
C GLN A 163 -5.63 -18.77 11.07
N LEU A 164 -5.17 -19.24 9.92
CA LEU A 164 -3.80 -19.68 9.68
C LEU A 164 -3.05 -18.61 8.87
N ALA A 165 -1.77 -18.39 9.22
CA ALA A 165 -0.89 -17.45 8.53
C ALA A 165 0.16 -18.22 7.71
N ILE A 166 0.15 -18.01 6.40
CA ILE A 166 1.07 -18.63 5.45
C ILE A 166 1.99 -17.55 4.87
N TYR A 167 3.27 -17.89 4.74
CA TYR A 167 4.31 -17.00 4.26
C TYR A 167 4.90 -17.58 2.97
N PRO A 168 4.22 -17.42 1.82
CA PRO A 168 4.80 -17.85 0.55
C PRO A 168 6.03 -17.00 0.24
N TYR A 169 7.05 -17.64 -0.35
CA TYR A 169 8.24 -16.94 -0.79
C TYR A 169 7.97 -16.26 -2.14
N ASN A 170 8.14 -14.95 -2.18
CA ASN A 170 8.15 -14.08 -3.35
C ASN A 170 9.52 -14.17 -4.01
N GLU A 171 9.62 -15.01 -5.04
CA GLU A 171 10.82 -15.15 -5.85
C GLU A 171 11.06 -13.86 -6.65
N PRO A 172 12.14 -13.08 -6.41
CA PRO A 172 12.33 -11.77 -7.06
C PRO A 172 12.30 -11.82 -8.59
N SER A 173 12.70 -12.95 -9.20
CA SER A 173 12.68 -13.11 -10.65
C SER A 173 11.28 -13.19 -11.27
N THR A 174 10.23 -13.51 -10.49
CA THR A 174 8.83 -13.58 -10.96
C THR A 174 8.04 -12.29 -10.68
N LEU A 175 8.64 -11.35 -9.95
CA LEU A 175 8.07 -10.03 -9.66
C LEU A 175 8.34 -9.04 -10.82
N PRO A 176 7.46 -8.05 -11.04
CA PRO A 176 7.65 -7.01 -12.06
C PRO A 176 8.67 -5.95 -11.61
N ILE A 177 9.90 -6.39 -11.33
CA ILE A 177 11.01 -5.57 -10.81
C ILE A 177 12.27 -5.81 -11.63
N GLN A 178 13.18 -4.84 -11.65
CA GLN A 178 14.43 -4.89 -12.39
C GLN A 178 15.63 -4.66 -11.45
N PRO A 179 16.75 -5.39 -11.62
CA PRO A 179 17.96 -5.08 -10.87
C PRO A 179 18.50 -3.71 -11.31
N MET A 180 18.78 -2.83 -10.35
CA MET A 180 19.48 -1.59 -10.66
C MET A 180 20.96 -1.92 -10.89
N ARG A 181 21.52 -1.43 -12.01
CA ARG A 181 22.93 -1.64 -12.37
C ARG A 181 23.71 -0.33 -12.36
N THR A 182 24.96 -0.41 -11.91
CA THR A 182 25.94 0.66 -12.00
C THR A 182 26.27 0.98 -13.47
N THR A 183 27.00 2.07 -13.71
CA THR A 183 27.51 2.43 -15.05
C THR A 183 28.44 1.36 -15.63
N THR A 184 29.09 0.55 -14.77
CA THR A 184 29.93 -0.60 -15.17
C THR A 184 29.11 -1.86 -15.50
N GLY A 185 27.79 -1.84 -15.28
CA GLY A 185 26.89 -2.97 -15.54
C GLY A 185 26.76 -3.97 -14.38
N GLU A 186 27.51 -3.78 -13.30
CA GLU A 186 27.40 -4.55 -12.06
C GLU A 186 26.10 -4.22 -11.33
N TRP A 187 25.63 -5.12 -10.46
CA TRP A 187 24.48 -4.81 -9.63
C TRP A 187 24.86 -3.70 -8.64
N LEU A 188 24.04 -2.66 -8.54
CA LEU A 188 24.20 -1.64 -7.51
C LEU A 188 23.96 -2.24 -6.13
N HIS A 189 24.99 -2.14 -5.28
CA HIS A 189 24.92 -2.52 -3.88
C HIS A 189 25.13 -1.32 -2.97
N ILE A 190 24.34 -1.24 -1.90
CA ILE A 190 24.47 -0.22 -0.86
C ILE A 190 25.01 -0.87 0.42
N PRO A 191 26.27 -0.59 0.82
CA PRO A 191 26.85 -1.17 2.03
C PRO A 191 26.41 -0.43 3.30
N LEU A 192 26.09 -1.20 4.35
CA LEU A 192 25.90 -0.72 5.71
C LEU A 192 26.84 -1.45 6.67
N ASN A 193 27.58 -0.71 7.49
CA ASN A 193 28.53 -1.30 8.44
C ASN A 193 27.78 -1.76 9.70
N LEU A 194 27.72 -3.08 9.93
CA LEU A 194 27.16 -3.68 11.13
C LEU A 194 28.29 -4.18 12.05
N PRO A 195 28.01 -4.56 13.30
CA PRO A 195 29.03 -5.14 14.18
C PRO A 195 29.71 -6.36 13.57
N GLY A 196 31.02 -6.23 13.36
CA GLY A 196 31.90 -7.28 12.85
C GLY A 196 31.69 -7.68 11.39
N ARG A 197 30.83 -6.99 10.62
CA ARG A 197 30.49 -7.36 9.24
C ARG A 197 29.91 -6.20 8.44
N GLN A 198 29.92 -6.33 7.12
CA GLN A 198 29.23 -5.41 6.23
C GLN A 198 27.95 -6.06 5.69
N LEU A 199 26.84 -5.34 5.79
CA LEU A 199 25.57 -5.70 5.16
C LEU A 199 25.54 -5.12 3.75
N MET A 200 25.36 -5.96 2.74
CA MET A 200 25.23 -5.56 1.34
C MET A 200 23.76 -5.55 0.92
N LEU A 201 23.23 -4.38 0.56
CA LEU A 201 21.84 -4.27 0.10
C LEU A 201 21.82 -4.22 -1.43
N ARG A 202 21.16 -5.19 -2.07
CA ARG A 202 20.86 -5.10 -3.50
C ARG A 202 19.77 -4.06 -3.73
N VAL A 203 19.86 -3.39 -4.88
CA VAL A 203 18.87 -2.39 -5.28
C VAL A 203 18.02 -2.95 -6.43
N TRP A 204 16.71 -2.88 -6.24
CA TRP A 204 15.72 -3.19 -7.26
C TRP A 204 14.96 -1.91 -7.64
N GLN A 205 14.60 -1.79 -8.92
CA GLN A 205 13.77 -0.72 -9.45
C GLN A 205 12.42 -1.30 -9.88
N VAL A 206 11.36 -0.58 -9.56
CA VAL A 206 9.98 -0.83 -9.99
C VAL A 206 9.54 0.37 -10.82
N ASN A 207 8.94 0.09 -11.98
CA ASN A 207 8.35 1.13 -12.83
C ASN A 207 6.87 1.27 -12.49
N VAL A 208 6.45 2.46 -12.09
CA VAL A 208 5.07 2.81 -11.77
C VAL A 208 4.66 3.94 -12.71
N GLY A 209 4.41 3.60 -13.98
CA GLY A 209 4.20 4.57 -15.05
C GLY A 209 5.41 5.49 -15.26
N ARG A 210 5.30 6.76 -14.86
CA ARG A 210 6.38 7.78 -14.92
C ARG A 210 7.24 7.81 -13.66
N VAL A 211 6.79 7.19 -12.58
CA VAL A 211 7.45 7.20 -11.27
C VAL A 211 8.29 5.95 -11.09
N HIS A 212 9.46 6.09 -10.46
CA HIS A 212 10.29 4.97 -10.05
C HIS A 212 10.17 4.74 -8.54
N LEU A 213 10.03 3.46 -8.17
CA LEU A 213 10.14 3.00 -6.79
C LEU A 213 11.40 2.15 -6.67
N TYR A 214 12.28 2.48 -5.73
CA TYR A 214 13.46 1.71 -5.44
C TYR A 214 13.29 0.89 -4.16
N LEU A 215 13.67 -0.39 -4.23
CA LEU A 215 13.53 -1.33 -3.14
C LEU A 215 14.90 -1.88 -2.73
N LEU A 216 15.23 -1.75 -1.45
CA LEU A 216 16.42 -2.33 -0.86
C LEU A 216 16.17 -3.76 -0.42
N ASP A 217 17.11 -4.64 -0.72
CA ASP A 217 17.01 -6.07 -0.49
C ASP A 217 18.27 -6.60 0.22
N SER A 218 18.09 -7.12 1.42
CA SER A 218 19.17 -7.72 2.20
C SER A 218 19.44 -9.18 1.84
N ASN A 219 18.56 -9.83 1.04
CA ASN A 219 18.68 -11.23 0.65
C ASN A 219 19.78 -11.46 -0.40
N ASP A 220 20.99 -11.02 -0.09
CA ASP A 220 22.15 -11.14 -0.95
C ASP A 220 23.02 -12.36 -0.56
N PRO A 221 23.54 -13.15 -1.52
CA PRO A 221 24.45 -14.25 -1.25
C PRO A 221 25.72 -13.88 -0.46
N LEU A 222 26.19 -12.63 -0.56
CA LEU A 222 27.34 -12.09 0.18
C LEU A 222 27.02 -11.80 1.64
N ASN A 223 25.74 -11.74 2.02
CA ASN A 223 25.31 -11.56 3.40
C ASN A 223 25.20 -12.90 4.14
N SER A 224 25.35 -12.82 5.47
CA SER A 224 25.08 -13.97 6.35
C SER A 224 23.59 -14.36 6.30
N PRO A 225 23.23 -15.64 6.56
CA PRO A 225 21.83 -16.06 6.59
C PRO A 225 20.95 -15.22 7.54
N ARG A 226 21.51 -14.74 8.65
CA ARG A 226 20.82 -13.86 9.60
C ARG A 226 20.48 -12.51 8.97
N ASP A 227 21.41 -11.94 8.24
CA ASP A 227 21.27 -10.61 7.63
C ASP A 227 20.36 -10.62 6.41
N ARG A 228 20.36 -11.71 5.64
CA ARG A 228 19.38 -11.93 4.57
C ARG A 228 17.94 -11.90 5.08
N GLY A 229 17.74 -12.26 6.34
CA GLY A 229 16.45 -12.21 7.02
C GLY A 229 15.94 -10.81 7.33
N ILE A 230 16.74 -9.74 7.19
CA ILE A 230 16.34 -8.37 7.53
C ILE A 230 15.15 -7.92 6.69
N THR A 231 15.16 -8.24 5.40
CA THR A 231 14.09 -7.91 4.45
C THR A 231 13.12 -9.07 4.22
N ASN A 232 13.07 -10.09 5.09
CA ASN A 232 12.22 -11.25 4.82
C ASN A 232 10.71 -10.93 4.94
N LYS A 233 10.26 -10.53 6.14
CA LYS A 233 8.84 -10.29 6.46
C LYS A 233 8.55 -8.81 6.70
N LEU A 234 7.46 -8.32 6.12
CA LEU A 234 6.87 -7.03 6.47
C LEU A 234 6.21 -7.14 7.85
N TYR A 235 6.61 -6.27 8.78
CA TYR A 235 6.18 -6.30 10.19
C TYR A 235 6.42 -7.67 10.87
N GLY A 236 7.58 -8.29 10.59
CA GLY A 236 8.03 -9.49 11.29
C GLY A 236 8.14 -9.27 12.81
N SER A 237 8.10 -10.36 13.57
CA SER A 237 8.20 -10.30 15.03
C SER A 237 9.60 -9.90 15.48
N GLY A 238 9.69 -8.97 16.44
CA GLY A 238 10.92 -8.65 17.17
C GLY A 238 11.42 -7.22 16.95
N LYS A 239 11.66 -6.50 18.05
CA LYS A 239 12.11 -5.10 18.01
C LYS A 239 13.47 -4.90 17.32
N GLU A 240 14.38 -5.86 17.45
CA GLU A 240 15.72 -5.76 16.84
C GLU A 240 15.66 -5.86 15.31
N LEU A 241 14.86 -6.79 14.77
CA LEU A 241 14.64 -6.91 13.33
C LEU A 241 13.99 -5.63 12.79
N ARG A 242 12.98 -5.11 13.50
CA ARG A 242 12.32 -3.86 13.17
C ARG A 242 13.30 -2.67 13.13
N PHE A 243 14.17 -2.57 14.13
CA PHE A 243 15.23 -1.56 14.18
C PHE A 243 16.15 -1.63 12.96
N LEU A 244 16.60 -2.84 12.61
CA LEU A 244 17.44 -3.05 11.42
C LEU A 244 16.71 -2.67 10.12
N GLN A 245 15.43 -3.01 9.98
CA GLN A 245 14.63 -2.63 8.82
C GLN A 245 14.52 -1.11 8.68
N GLU A 246 14.29 -0.39 9.78
CA GLU A 246 14.22 1.08 9.78
C GLU A 246 15.58 1.72 9.48
N MET A 247 16.69 1.11 9.90
CA MET A 247 18.03 1.53 9.49
C MET A 247 18.26 1.30 8.00
N VAL A 248 17.86 0.14 7.46
CA VAL A 248 17.96 -0.14 6.02
C VAL A 248 17.13 0.86 5.23
N LEU A 249 15.88 1.12 5.63
CA LEU A 249 15.00 2.08 4.96
C LEU A 249 15.55 3.51 5.04
N GLY A 250 15.90 4.00 6.24
CA GLY A 250 16.31 5.39 6.43
C GLY A 250 17.73 5.67 5.95
N ILE A 251 18.72 4.93 6.48
CA ILE A 251 20.14 5.14 6.18
C ILE A 251 20.48 4.54 4.81
N GLY A 252 20.14 3.26 4.59
CA GLY A 252 20.37 2.60 3.32
C GLY A 252 19.61 3.28 2.18
N GLY A 253 18.38 3.72 2.44
CA GLY A 253 17.57 4.42 1.44
C GLY A 253 18.13 5.77 1.04
N TRP A 254 18.66 6.58 1.97
CA TRP A 254 19.32 7.83 1.59
C TRP A 254 20.63 7.59 0.84
N ARG A 255 21.46 6.63 1.27
CA ARG A 255 22.70 6.25 0.57
C ARG A 255 22.45 5.73 -0.84
N LEU A 256 21.32 5.06 -1.06
CA LEU A 256 20.86 4.73 -2.41
C LEU A 256 20.67 5.98 -3.26
N LEU A 257 19.99 7.01 -2.73
CA LEU A 257 19.76 8.26 -3.46
C LEU A 257 21.07 8.97 -3.80
N GLU A 258 22.05 8.93 -2.88
CA GLU A 258 23.41 9.42 -3.14
C GLU A 258 24.08 8.62 -4.27
N ALA A 259 23.99 7.29 -4.24
CA ALA A 259 24.64 6.42 -5.21
C ALA A 259 24.09 6.56 -6.65
N ILE A 260 22.85 7.02 -6.80
CA ILE A 260 22.22 7.29 -8.11
C ILE A 260 22.25 8.77 -8.48
N ASP A 261 22.93 9.61 -7.70
CA ASP A 261 23.04 11.06 -7.90
C ASP A 261 21.67 11.77 -8.04
N ALA A 262 20.71 11.38 -7.19
CA ALA A 262 19.36 11.94 -7.25
C ALA A 262 19.31 13.35 -6.62
N ASN A 263 18.76 14.33 -7.37
CA ASN A 263 18.61 15.71 -6.89
C ASN A 263 17.34 15.88 -6.03
N ILE A 264 17.43 15.53 -4.74
CA ILE A 264 16.29 15.53 -3.81
C ILE A 264 16.12 16.87 -3.10
N SER A 265 15.03 17.57 -3.41
CA SER A 265 14.62 18.78 -2.69
C SER A 265 13.74 18.47 -1.49
N VAL A 266 12.82 17.50 -1.60
CA VAL A 266 11.88 17.14 -0.53
C VAL A 266 12.05 15.67 -0.15
N CYS A 267 12.12 15.41 1.15
CA CYS A 267 12.10 14.06 1.72
C CYS A 267 10.82 13.91 2.54
N HIS A 268 9.95 13.00 2.12
CA HIS A 268 8.67 12.74 2.77
C HIS A 268 8.73 11.39 3.48
N LEU A 269 8.59 11.44 4.80
CA LEU A 269 8.55 10.29 5.69
C LEU A 269 7.09 9.86 5.90
N ASN A 270 6.75 8.67 5.41
CA ASN A 270 5.47 8.03 5.65
C ASN A 270 5.51 7.24 6.96
N GLU A 271 5.02 7.85 8.05
CA GLU A 271 5.19 7.41 9.44
C GLU A 271 6.65 7.47 9.94
N GLY A 272 6.85 7.30 11.25
CA GLY A 272 8.16 7.39 11.91
C GLY A 272 9.19 6.36 11.44
N HIS A 273 8.79 5.31 10.72
CA HIS A 273 9.67 4.19 10.32
C HIS A 273 10.88 4.61 9.47
N ALA A 274 10.75 5.73 8.75
CA ALA A 274 11.81 6.26 7.92
C ALA A 274 12.70 7.30 8.64
N ALA A 275 12.47 7.58 9.94
CA ALA A 275 13.05 8.76 10.61
C ALA A 275 14.59 8.81 10.60
N PHE A 276 15.29 7.67 10.47
CA PHE A 276 16.74 7.66 10.29
C PHE A 276 17.22 8.38 9.03
N VAL A 277 16.38 8.54 8.00
CA VAL A 277 16.69 9.33 6.79
C VAL A 277 17.07 10.76 7.13
N ILE A 278 16.50 11.34 8.20
CA ILE A 278 16.79 12.70 8.65
C ILE A 278 18.27 12.83 9.02
N LEU A 279 18.80 11.84 9.73
CA LEU A 279 20.18 11.84 10.18
C LEU A 279 21.14 11.69 8.99
N GLU A 280 20.85 10.75 8.09
CA GLU A 280 21.72 10.49 6.94
C GLU A 280 21.69 11.64 5.92
N ARG A 281 20.52 12.25 5.70
CA ARG A 281 20.38 13.46 4.88
C ARG A 281 21.16 14.64 5.46
N ALA A 282 21.10 14.84 6.78
CA ALA A 282 21.86 15.88 7.46
C ALA A 282 23.37 15.61 7.38
N ARG A 283 23.82 14.36 7.57
CA ARG A 283 25.23 13.96 7.40
C ARG A 283 25.71 14.23 5.97
N HIS A 284 24.95 13.85 4.95
CA HIS A 284 25.31 14.10 3.56
C HIS A 284 25.41 15.60 3.26
N CYS A 285 24.43 16.40 3.69
CA CYS A 285 24.48 17.86 3.53
C CYS A 285 25.67 18.49 4.24
N MET A 286 25.99 18.02 5.45
CA MET A 286 27.15 18.45 6.23
C MET A 286 28.46 18.22 5.46
N GLU A 287 28.64 17.03 4.88
CA GLU A 287 29.83 16.71 4.08
C GLU A 287 29.91 17.53 2.80
N GLN A 288 28.80 17.69 2.07
CA GLN A 288 28.75 18.47 0.82
C GLN A 288 29.02 19.97 1.03
N THR A 289 28.59 20.52 2.17
CA THR A 289 28.70 21.96 2.45
C THR A 289 29.81 22.32 3.42
N SER A 290 30.47 21.31 4.02
CA SER A 290 31.49 21.46 5.07
C SER A 290 31.03 22.31 6.26
N CYS A 291 29.73 22.28 6.59
CA CYS A 291 29.18 22.93 7.78
C CYS A 291 29.14 21.96 8.99
N SER A 292 28.70 22.42 10.15
CA SER A 292 28.48 21.52 11.31
C SER A 292 27.22 20.66 11.14
N PHE A 293 27.16 19.51 11.80
CA PHE A 293 25.97 18.65 11.75
C PHE A 293 24.70 19.39 12.19
N GLN A 294 24.79 20.24 13.21
CA GLN A 294 23.64 21.01 13.69
C GLN A 294 23.12 21.99 12.63
N GLN A 295 24.03 22.66 11.90
CA GLN A 295 23.65 23.51 10.77
C GLN A 295 23.02 22.68 9.65
N ALA A 296 23.61 21.54 9.30
CA ALA A 296 23.07 20.66 8.26
C ALA A 296 21.68 20.09 8.62
N LEU A 297 21.48 19.69 9.88
CA LEU A 297 20.19 19.24 10.38
C LEU A 297 19.13 20.35 10.29
N TRP A 298 19.48 21.59 10.63
CA TRP A 298 18.58 22.75 10.47
C TRP A 298 18.31 23.11 9.02
N THR A 299 19.31 23.05 8.14
CA THR A 299 19.15 23.33 6.71
C THR A 299 18.25 22.30 6.04
N THR A 300 18.51 21.00 6.27
CA THR A 300 17.74 19.91 5.65
C THR A 300 16.32 19.79 6.19
N ARG A 301 16.07 20.25 7.44
CA ARG A 301 14.75 20.27 8.07
C ARG A 301 13.69 20.95 7.21
N ALA A 302 14.03 22.03 6.50
CA ALA A 302 13.10 22.76 5.63
C ALA A 302 12.51 21.89 4.50
N GLY A 303 13.30 20.93 4.00
CA GLY A 303 12.89 19.99 2.95
C GLY A 303 12.37 18.66 3.49
N ASN A 304 12.20 18.49 4.80
CA ASN A 304 11.71 17.25 5.42
C ASN A 304 10.23 17.39 5.80
N VAL A 305 9.40 16.43 5.37
CA VAL A 305 7.97 16.33 5.62
C VAL A 305 7.66 15.03 6.35
N PHE A 306 6.96 15.11 7.48
CA PHE A 306 6.54 13.94 8.26
C PHE A 306 5.02 13.81 8.28
N THR A 307 4.51 12.70 7.78
CA THR A 307 3.10 12.34 7.95
C THR A 307 2.96 11.25 9.00
N THR A 308 2.12 11.49 10.01
CA THR A 308 1.79 10.49 11.03
C THR A 308 0.41 9.89 10.78
N HIS A 309 0.30 8.57 10.93
CA HIS A 309 -0.95 7.81 10.78
C HIS A 309 -1.43 7.22 12.11
N THR A 310 -0.62 7.36 13.15
CA THR A 310 -0.79 6.70 14.44
C THR A 310 -1.72 7.53 15.35
N PRO A 311 -2.90 7.00 15.74
CA PRO A 311 -3.84 7.73 16.59
C PRO A 311 -3.57 7.57 18.10
N VAL A 312 -2.62 6.70 18.50
CA VAL A 312 -2.30 6.38 19.90
C VAL A 312 -0.80 6.22 20.11
N GLU A 313 -0.25 6.74 21.22
CA GLU A 313 1.20 6.75 21.49
C GLU A 313 1.85 5.35 21.46
N ALA A 314 1.14 4.33 21.94
CA ALA A 314 1.62 2.95 21.94
C ALA A 314 1.86 2.38 20.52
N GLY A 315 1.39 3.06 19.48
CA GLY A 315 1.65 2.70 18.08
C GLY A 315 2.97 3.22 17.52
N PHE A 316 3.67 4.11 18.23
CA PHE A 316 4.98 4.59 17.77
C PHE A 316 6.09 3.56 18.00
N ASP A 317 6.95 3.41 17.00
CA ASP A 317 8.14 2.58 17.12
C ASP A 317 9.12 3.19 18.13
N THR A 318 9.45 2.39 19.14
CA THR A 318 10.36 2.76 20.24
C THR A 318 11.41 1.67 20.46
N PHE A 319 12.68 2.11 20.48
CA PHE A 319 13.84 1.23 20.57
C PHE A 319 14.63 1.48 21.85
N PRO A 320 14.93 0.45 22.64
CA PRO A 320 15.82 0.60 23.80
C PRO A 320 17.19 1.15 23.37
N ALA A 321 17.78 2.05 24.17
CA ALA A 321 19.06 2.67 23.86
C ALA A 321 20.19 1.65 23.60
N GLN A 322 20.13 0.48 24.26
CA GLN A 322 21.06 -0.63 24.06
C GLN A 322 21.14 -1.12 22.60
N PHE A 323 20.13 -0.87 21.76
CA PHE A 323 20.22 -1.20 20.33
C PHE A 323 21.18 -0.27 19.60
N ILE A 324 21.20 1.01 19.95
CA ILE A 324 22.17 1.95 19.39
C ILE A 324 23.59 1.57 19.85
N ASP A 325 23.77 1.10 21.09
CA ASP A 325 25.05 0.54 21.56
C ASP A 325 25.43 -0.77 20.87
N LYS A 326 24.47 -1.68 20.67
CA LYS A 326 24.73 -2.96 20.00
C LYS A 326 25.15 -2.74 18.55
N TYR A 327 24.48 -1.85 17.85
CA TYR A 327 24.79 -1.47 16.47
C TYR A 327 25.76 -0.30 16.40
N PHE A 328 26.50 -0.03 17.48
CA PHE A 328 27.37 1.12 17.60
C PHE A 328 28.28 1.33 16.40
N PRO A 329 28.89 0.35 15.70
CA PRO A 329 29.75 0.63 14.55
C PRO A 329 29.15 1.53 13.46
N ILE A 330 27.85 1.39 13.15
CA ILE A 330 27.19 2.30 12.19
C ILE A 330 27.05 3.70 12.76
N PHE A 331 26.70 3.78 14.05
CA PHE A 331 26.56 5.03 14.77
C PHE A 331 27.92 5.62 15.12
N HIS A 332 28.99 4.84 15.19
CA HIS A 332 30.32 5.27 15.56
C HIS A 332 30.96 6.01 14.40
N ASP A 333 30.87 5.45 13.19
CA ASP A 333 31.23 6.15 11.97
C ASP A 333 30.43 7.46 11.85
N PHE A 334 29.11 7.38 12.07
CA PHE A 334 28.24 8.55 12.07
C PHE A 334 28.63 9.61 13.12
N LEU A 335 28.79 9.23 14.39
CA LEU A 335 29.14 10.12 15.51
C LEU A 335 30.53 10.73 15.29
N THR A 336 31.49 9.94 14.79
CA THR A 336 32.85 10.41 14.46
C THR A 336 32.83 11.45 13.35
N ARG A 337 32.09 11.21 12.27
CA ARG A 337 31.97 12.15 11.14
C ARG A 337 31.20 13.41 11.51
N THR A 338 30.14 13.28 12.31
CA THR A 338 29.25 14.39 12.68
C THR A 338 29.73 15.18 13.89
N GLY A 339 30.66 14.62 14.68
CA GLY A 339 31.13 15.20 15.93
C GLY A 339 30.09 15.15 17.07
N LEU A 340 28.98 14.44 16.89
CA LEU A 340 27.97 14.28 17.93
C LEU A 340 28.41 13.30 19.01
N SER A 341 27.96 13.54 20.24
CA SER A 341 27.98 12.52 21.29
C SER A 341 26.78 11.58 21.17
N LEU A 342 26.91 10.36 21.70
CA LEU A 342 25.80 9.40 21.77
C LEU A 342 24.59 9.98 22.51
N GLN A 343 24.82 10.75 23.58
CA GLN A 343 23.76 11.41 24.32
C GLN A 343 23.02 12.44 23.46
N GLN A 344 23.73 13.23 22.65
CA GLN A 344 23.11 14.20 21.74
C GLN A 344 22.28 13.51 20.66
N LEU A 345 22.76 12.38 20.11
CA LEU A 345 21.99 11.57 19.18
C LEU A 345 20.71 11.04 19.82
N LEU A 346 20.83 10.39 20.99
CA LEU A 346 19.69 9.82 21.71
C LEU A 346 18.64 10.88 22.10
N ALA A 347 19.09 12.09 22.47
CA ALA A 347 18.21 13.20 22.80
C ALA A 347 17.26 13.60 21.66
N LEU A 348 17.62 13.35 20.40
CA LEU A 348 16.75 13.63 19.25
C LEU A 348 15.49 12.76 19.25
N GLY A 349 15.57 11.53 19.75
CA GLY A 349 14.45 10.59 19.84
C GLY A 349 13.76 10.54 21.21
N ARG A 350 14.14 11.40 22.16
CA ARG A 350 13.62 11.37 23.54
C ARG A 350 12.69 12.55 23.84
N LYS A 351 11.73 12.33 24.72
CA LYS A 351 10.96 13.41 25.36
C LYS A 351 11.86 14.16 26.36
N ASN A 352 12.52 13.42 27.24
CA ASN A 352 13.49 13.93 28.20
C ASN A 352 14.91 13.58 27.73
N ALA A 353 15.64 14.59 27.23
CA ALA A 353 17.00 14.41 26.72
C ALA A 353 17.96 13.82 27.76
N ASP A 354 17.70 14.06 29.05
CA ASP A 354 18.56 13.66 30.16
C ASP A 354 18.18 12.31 30.78
N ASP A 355 17.08 11.69 30.34
CA ASP A 355 16.69 10.36 30.83
C ASP A 355 17.46 9.26 30.06
N PRO A 356 18.42 8.56 30.69
CA PRO A 356 19.20 7.52 30.02
C PRO A 356 18.38 6.26 29.72
N MET A 357 17.28 6.02 30.43
CA MET A 357 16.44 4.83 30.30
C MET A 357 15.30 5.02 29.29
N GLU A 358 14.99 6.26 28.91
CA GLU A 358 13.97 6.52 27.90
C GLU A 358 14.38 5.91 26.55
N ALA A 359 13.46 5.11 25.99
CA ALA A 359 13.61 4.51 24.68
C ALA A 359 13.65 5.58 23.58
N PHE A 360 14.41 5.31 22.52
CA PHE A 360 14.48 6.15 21.34
C PHE A 360 13.18 6.03 20.55
N ASN A 361 12.41 7.12 20.48
CA ASN A 361 11.15 7.21 19.76
C ASN A 361 11.35 7.82 18.37
N MET A 362 10.99 7.05 17.35
CA MET A 362 11.19 7.43 15.95
C MET A 362 10.29 8.58 15.52
N ALA A 363 9.06 8.66 16.04
CA ALA A 363 8.16 9.77 15.77
C ALA A 363 8.68 11.08 16.38
N TYR A 364 9.41 11.02 17.50
CA TYR A 364 10.05 12.22 18.08
C TYR A 364 11.24 12.69 17.24
N LEU A 365 12.07 11.76 16.74
CA LEU A 365 13.11 12.09 15.76
C LEU A 365 12.49 12.76 14.52
N ALA A 366 11.40 12.20 13.99
CA ALA A 366 10.69 12.76 12.85
C ALA A 366 10.17 14.19 13.10
N MET A 367 9.48 14.41 14.23
CA MET A 367 8.97 15.73 14.62
C MET A 367 10.06 16.79 14.79
N ARG A 368 11.21 16.43 15.36
CA ARG A 368 12.34 17.37 15.51
C ARG A 368 13.03 17.67 14.18
N GLY A 369 13.17 16.66 13.32
CA GLY A 369 13.89 16.75 12.06
C GLY A 369 13.09 17.24 10.85
N CYS A 370 11.76 17.38 10.97
CA CYS A 370 10.90 17.87 9.89
C CYS A 370 10.40 19.31 10.15
N ALA A 371 10.33 20.12 9.09
CA ALA A 371 9.72 21.46 9.15
C ALA A 371 8.21 21.40 9.02
N ARG A 372 7.68 20.40 8.31
CA ARG A 372 6.25 20.18 8.13
C ARG A 372 5.88 18.83 8.74
N SER A 373 4.84 18.81 9.56
CA SER A 373 4.25 17.60 10.08
C SER A 373 2.74 17.64 9.96
N ASN A 374 2.11 16.55 9.55
CA ASN A 374 0.67 16.50 9.35
C ASN A 374 0.07 15.17 9.81
N GLY A 375 -1.15 15.25 10.35
CA GLY A 375 -2.07 14.12 10.41
C GLY A 375 -2.75 13.87 9.06
N VAL A 376 -3.60 12.84 9.01
CA VAL A 376 -4.17 12.26 7.77
C VAL A 376 -5.68 12.51 7.61
N SER A 377 -6.22 13.31 8.51
CA SER A 377 -7.56 13.89 8.52
C SER A 377 -7.56 15.10 9.44
N ARG A 378 -8.56 15.98 9.32
CA ARG A 378 -8.74 17.15 10.19
C ARG A 378 -8.84 16.77 11.66
N LEU A 379 -9.61 15.72 11.98
CA LEU A 379 -9.76 15.24 13.34
C LEU A 379 -8.45 14.63 13.85
N HIS A 380 -7.77 13.84 13.02
CA HIS A 380 -6.47 13.27 13.37
C HIS A 380 -5.41 14.34 13.62
N GLY A 381 -5.38 15.43 12.85
CA GLY A 381 -4.49 16.56 13.14
C GLY A 381 -4.65 17.10 14.56
N LYS A 382 -5.89 17.15 15.09
CA LYS A 382 -6.14 17.53 16.49
C LYS A 382 -5.63 16.46 17.48
N VAL A 383 -5.83 15.18 17.18
CA VAL A 383 -5.32 14.07 18.01
C VAL A 383 -3.78 14.08 18.04
N SER A 384 -3.13 14.20 16.89
CA SER A 384 -1.67 14.25 16.78
C SER A 384 -1.06 15.42 17.54
N ARG A 385 -1.70 16.60 17.59
CA ARG A 385 -1.23 17.71 18.44
C ARG A 385 -1.18 17.34 19.92
N HIS A 386 -2.14 16.56 20.41
CA HIS A 386 -2.11 16.06 21.79
C HIS A 386 -0.98 15.05 21.98
N LEU A 387 -0.81 14.10 21.05
CA LEU A 387 0.26 13.09 21.09
C LEU A 387 1.66 13.70 21.12
N PHE A 388 1.88 14.80 20.39
CA PHE A 388 3.18 15.47 20.32
C PHE A 388 3.33 16.66 21.27
N SER A 389 2.28 17.05 22.00
CA SER A 389 2.35 18.10 23.02
C SER A 389 3.47 17.91 24.07
N PRO A 390 3.88 16.67 24.46
CA PRO A 390 5.01 16.49 25.36
C PRO A 390 6.35 17.06 24.86
N LEU A 391 6.52 17.22 23.54
CA LEU A 391 7.71 17.86 22.94
C LEU A 391 7.66 19.40 23.01
N TYR A 392 6.50 19.97 23.29
CA TYR A 392 6.23 21.41 23.31
C TYR A 392 5.52 21.84 24.60
N PRO A 393 6.11 21.59 25.80
CA PRO A 393 5.41 21.76 27.08
C PRO A 393 4.97 23.20 27.39
N ARG A 394 5.51 24.19 26.67
CA ARG A 394 5.18 25.62 26.82
C ARG A 394 4.26 26.15 25.72
N TRP A 395 3.85 25.31 24.76
CA TRP A 395 3.02 25.73 23.64
C TRP A 395 1.56 25.38 23.93
N PRO A 396 0.60 26.26 23.57
CA PRO A 396 -0.80 25.85 23.51
C PRO A 396 -0.96 24.64 22.57
N ILE A 397 -1.84 23.69 22.93
CA ILE A 397 -2.03 22.45 22.14
C ILE A 397 -2.36 22.76 20.67
N ASN A 398 -3.12 23.83 20.41
CA ASN A 398 -3.48 24.23 19.04
C ASN A 398 -2.30 24.76 18.22
N GLU A 399 -1.23 25.22 18.87
CA GLU A 399 -0.01 25.73 18.23
C GLU A 399 1.05 24.64 18.04
N VAL A 400 0.88 23.45 18.64
CA VAL A 400 1.76 22.29 18.37
C VAL A 400 1.81 22.08 16.85
N PRO A 401 3.01 22.02 16.23
CA PRO A 401 3.20 22.22 14.80
C PRO A 401 2.85 20.97 13.98
N VAL A 402 1.60 20.52 14.10
CA VAL A 402 1.01 19.43 13.34
C VAL A 402 -0.25 19.96 12.65
N SER A 403 -0.25 19.94 11.32
CA SER A 403 -1.41 20.27 10.50
C SER A 403 -2.17 19.00 10.13
N HIS A 404 -2.93 19.04 9.04
CA HIS A 404 -3.53 17.86 8.43
C HIS A 404 -3.47 17.97 6.91
N VAL A 405 -3.34 16.82 6.26
CA VAL A 405 -3.63 16.62 4.84
C VAL A 405 -4.51 15.39 4.80
N THR A 406 -5.78 15.57 4.45
CA THR A 406 -6.74 14.46 4.45
C THR A 406 -6.36 13.47 3.36
N ASN A 407 -6.30 12.19 3.69
CA ASN A 407 -5.98 11.15 2.70
C ASN A 407 -6.96 11.19 1.53
N GLY A 408 -6.51 10.70 0.38
CA GLY A 408 -7.32 10.42 -0.78
C GLY A 408 -7.04 9.01 -1.30
N ILE A 409 -7.72 8.68 -2.38
CA ILE A 409 -7.52 7.44 -3.14
C ILE A 409 -7.21 7.77 -4.59
N HIS A 410 -6.56 6.84 -5.27
CA HIS A 410 -6.38 6.93 -6.72
C HIS A 410 -7.59 6.32 -7.42
N VAL A 411 -8.57 7.14 -7.80
CA VAL A 411 -9.88 6.66 -8.32
C VAL A 411 -9.76 5.61 -9.43
N PRO A 412 -8.92 5.75 -10.48
CA PRO A 412 -8.76 4.74 -11.52
C PRO A 412 -8.25 3.37 -11.05
N SER A 413 -7.75 3.26 -9.82
CA SER A 413 -7.38 1.96 -9.24
C SER A 413 -8.53 1.24 -8.55
N TRP A 414 -9.64 1.93 -8.29
CA TRP A 414 -10.71 1.48 -7.42
C TRP A 414 -12.09 1.56 -8.06
N ASP A 415 -12.27 2.34 -9.14
CA ASP A 415 -13.52 2.34 -9.89
C ASP A 415 -13.69 1.02 -10.68
N SER A 416 -14.94 0.64 -10.91
CA SER A 416 -15.29 -0.50 -11.76
C SER A 416 -15.24 -0.10 -13.23
N ALA A 417 -15.28 -1.09 -14.13
CA ALA A 417 -15.44 -0.80 -15.56
C ALA A 417 -16.76 -0.04 -15.86
N TRP A 418 -17.82 -0.30 -15.08
CA TRP A 418 -19.10 0.38 -15.21
C TRP A 418 -19.01 1.84 -14.76
N ALA A 419 -18.35 2.08 -13.63
CA ALA A 419 -18.11 3.40 -13.08
C ALA A 419 -17.18 4.21 -14.00
N ASP A 420 -16.07 3.64 -14.47
CA ASP A 420 -15.16 4.31 -15.40
C ASP A 420 -15.86 4.75 -16.69
N GLN A 421 -16.72 3.88 -17.26
CA GLN A 421 -17.51 4.22 -18.44
C GLN A 421 -18.48 5.37 -18.15
N LEU A 422 -19.27 5.28 -17.07
CA LEU A 422 -20.24 6.32 -16.71
C LEU A 422 -19.56 7.66 -16.45
N TRP A 423 -18.48 7.66 -15.67
CA TRP A 423 -17.74 8.88 -15.36
C TRP A 423 -17.03 9.44 -16.60
N THR A 424 -16.58 8.60 -17.52
CA THR A 424 -16.04 9.06 -18.82
C THR A 424 -17.11 9.73 -19.66
N ASP A 425 -18.32 9.16 -19.74
CA ASP A 425 -19.41 9.72 -20.53
C ASP A 425 -19.91 11.05 -19.94
N ALA A 426 -19.98 11.15 -18.62
CA ALA A 426 -20.45 12.36 -17.93
C ALA A 426 -19.38 13.46 -17.84
N CYS A 427 -18.12 13.10 -17.56
CA CYS A 427 -17.07 14.06 -17.18
C CYS A 427 -15.87 14.09 -18.15
N GLY A 428 -15.83 13.20 -19.13
CA GLY A 428 -14.70 13.03 -20.04
C GLY A 428 -13.60 12.10 -19.51
N LYS A 429 -12.78 11.57 -20.43
CA LYS A 429 -11.73 10.59 -20.13
C LYS A 429 -10.63 11.09 -19.17
N GLN A 430 -10.37 12.41 -19.16
CA GLN A 430 -9.31 13.04 -18.34
C GLN A 430 -9.81 13.63 -17.01
N ARG A 431 -11.03 13.27 -16.58
CA ARG A 431 -11.72 13.80 -15.40
C ARG A 431 -10.89 13.84 -14.11
N TRP A 432 -9.94 12.92 -13.94
CA TRP A 432 -9.11 12.84 -12.72
C TRP A 432 -7.72 13.49 -12.85
N LEU A 433 -7.33 14.00 -14.04
CA LEU A 433 -6.00 14.55 -14.30
C LEU A 433 -5.90 16.06 -14.03
N GLY A 434 -6.66 16.59 -13.07
CA GLY A 434 -6.70 18.02 -12.78
C GLY A 434 -7.62 18.38 -11.62
N SER A 435 -8.17 19.60 -11.65
CA SER A 435 -9.14 20.05 -10.65
C SER A 435 -10.44 19.26 -10.76
N THR A 436 -10.97 18.84 -9.60
CA THR A 436 -12.24 18.11 -9.50
C THR A 436 -13.45 19.04 -9.29
N GLU A 437 -13.23 20.36 -9.18
CA GLU A 437 -14.28 21.34 -8.83
C GLU A 437 -15.45 21.34 -9.82
N SER A 438 -15.19 21.12 -11.12
CA SER A 438 -16.22 21.10 -12.15
C SER A 438 -16.97 19.77 -12.29
N LEU A 439 -16.46 18.68 -11.70
CA LEU A 439 -17.04 17.34 -11.85
C LEU A 439 -18.39 17.20 -11.16
N HIS A 440 -18.59 17.95 -10.07
CA HIS A 440 -19.80 17.88 -9.26
C HIS A 440 -21.08 18.13 -10.06
N GLN A 441 -21.10 19.15 -10.92
CA GLN A 441 -22.27 19.51 -11.71
C GLN A 441 -22.62 18.42 -12.74
N ALA A 442 -21.59 17.85 -13.39
CA ALA A 442 -21.77 16.76 -14.33
C ALA A 442 -22.32 15.51 -13.63
N ILE A 443 -21.76 15.14 -12.47
CA ILE A 443 -22.23 13.99 -11.69
C ILE A 443 -23.67 14.19 -11.20
N GLN A 444 -24.04 15.40 -10.76
CA GLN A 444 -25.41 15.70 -10.32
C GLN A 444 -26.46 15.64 -11.44
N SER A 445 -26.04 15.77 -12.70
CA SER A 445 -26.94 15.72 -13.85
C SER A 445 -27.31 14.30 -14.29
N ILE A 446 -26.66 13.28 -13.71
CA ILE A 446 -26.93 11.88 -14.01
C ILE A 446 -28.25 11.47 -13.36
N ASP A 447 -29.11 10.80 -14.12
CA ASP A 447 -30.40 10.35 -13.63
C ASP A 447 -30.30 9.13 -12.71
N ASP A 448 -31.23 9.05 -11.75
CA ASP A 448 -31.30 7.97 -10.77
C ASP A 448 -31.36 6.57 -11.42
N SER A 449 -31.98 6.43 -12.60
CA SER A 449 -32.10 5.12 -13.26
C SER A 449 -30.77 4.63 -13.81
N THR A 450 -29.90 5.55 -14.24
CA THR A 450 -28.54 5.24 -14.69
C THR A 450 -27.65 4.86 -13.52
N LEU A 451 -27.71 5.59 -12.41
CA LEU A 451 -26.99 5.24 -11.17
C LEU A 451 -27.46 3.88 -10.61
N TRP A 452 -28.76 3.61 -10.63
CA TRP A 452 -29.28 2.32 -10.19
C TRP A 452 -28.79 1.15 -11.05
N LYS A 453 -28.72 1.34 -12.38
CA LYS A 453 -28.16 0.33 -13.30
C LYS A 453 -26.68 0.08 -13.05
N LEU A 454 -25.90 1.14 -12.78
CA LEU A 454 -24.49 1.04 -12.37
C LEU A 454 -24.36 0.12 -11.15
N CYS A 455 -25.01 0.47 -10.03
CA CYS A 455 -24.92 -0.31 -8.80
C CYS A 455 -25.42 -1.76 -8.98
N ALA A 456 -26.48 -1.96 -9.77
CA ALA A 456 -27.02 -3.28 -10.02
C ALA A 456 -26.03 -4.20 -10.78
N ASN A 457 -25.38 -3.67 -11.83
CA ASN A 457 -24.39 -4.42 -12.59
C ASN A 457 -23.14 -4.73 -11.74
N GLU A 458 -22.63 -3.76 -10.99
CA GLU A 458 -21.47 -3.96 -10.11
C GLU A 458 -21.73 -5.00 -9.02
N ARG A 459 -22.94 -4.98 -8.44
CA ARG A 459 -23.37 -5.97 -7.45
C ARG A 459 -23.47 -7.38 -8.05
N GLU A 460 -23.98 -7.50 -9.28
CA GLU A 460 -24.03 -8.78 -9.99
C GLU A 460 -22.62 -9.35 -10.22
N ASP A 461 -21.68 -8.51 -10.67
CA ASP A 461 -20.27 -8.89 -10.86
C ASP A 461 -19.63 -9.35 -9.54
N LEU A 462 -19.83 -8.60 -8.46
CA LEU A 462 -19.31 -8.95 -7.14
C LEU A 462 -19.88 -10.29 -6.65
N ILE A 463 -21.18 -10.55 -6.84
CA ILE A 463 -21.79 -11.80 -6.37
C ILE A 463 -21.25 -12.98 -7.17
N HIS A 464 -21.09 -12.84 -8.49
CA HIS A 464 -20.42 -13.87 -9.30
C HIS A 464 -19.01 -14.15 -8.80
N TYR A 465 -18.23 -13.11 -8.55
CA TYR A 465 -16.88 -13.23 -8.02
C TYR A 465 -16.85 -13.91 -6.64
N ALA A 466 -17.72 -13.48 -5.71
CA ALA A 466 -17.80 -14.03 -4.36
C ALA A 466 -18.18 -15.52 -4.37
N ARG A 467 -19.11 -15.93 -5.24
CA ARG A 467 -19.49 -17.35 -5.41
C ARG A 467 -18.31 -18.19 -5.91
N GLN A 468 -17.58 -17.71 -6.92
CA GLN A 468 -16.41 -18.40 -7.46
C GLN A 468 -15.30 -18.54 -6.40
N ARG A 469 -14.97 -17.44 -5.70
CA ARG A 469 -13.94 -17.44 -4.66
C ARG A 469 -14.33 -18.33 -3.47
N LEU A 470 -15.59 -18.30 -3.04
CA LEU A 470 -16.08 -19.18 -1.98
C LEU A 470 -16.01 -20.66 -2.39
N ALA A 471 -16.29 -21.01 -3.65
CA ALA A 471 -16.16 -22.38 -4.13
C ALA A 471 -14.71 -22.88 -4.02
N ILE A 472 -13.73 -22.04 -4.39
CA ILE A 472 -12.30 -22.35 -4.27
C ILE A 472 -11.91 -22.54 -2.79
N GLN A 473 -12.30 -21.60 -1.92
CA GLN A 473 -12.04 -21.65 -0.47
C GLN A 473 -12.62 -22.92 0.17
N LEU A 474 -13.85 -23.31 -0.19
CA LEU A 474 -14.47 -24.56 0.29
C LEU A 474 -13.72 -25.79 -0.23
N GLY A 475 -13.28 -25.78 -1.49
CA GLY A 475 -12.49 -26.88 -2.05
C GLY A 475 -11.15 -27.06 -1.33
N GLN A 476 -10.45 -25.97 -1.03
CA GLN A 476 -9.16 -26.00 -0.33
C GLN A 476 -9.26 -26.47 1.12
N THR A 477 -10.41 -26.26 1.76
CA THR A 477 -10.70 -26.73 3.13
C THR A 477 -11.24 -28.16 3.18
N GLY A 478 -11.32 -28.85 2.03
CA GLY A 478 -11.74 -30.25 1.94
C GLY A 478 -13.25 -30.45 2.03
N ALA A 479 -14.05 -29.43 1.68
CA ALA A 479 -15.50 -29.56 1.63
C ALA A 479 -15.95 -30.58 0.56
N THR A 480 -17.11 -31.20 0.79
CA THR A 480 -17.72 -32.14 -0.15
C THR A 480 -18.08 -31.46 -1.49
N PRO A 481 -18.15 -32.19 -2.62
CA PRO A 481 -18.56 -31.64 -3.90
C PRO A 481 -19.90 -30.91 -3.85
N GLU A 482 -20.85 -31.38 -3.03
CA GLU A 482 -22.16 -30.75 -2.82
C GLU A 482 -22.02 -29.40 -2.11
N GLN A 483 -21.17 -29.31 -1.08
CA GLN A 483 -20.89 -28.07 -0.38
C GLN A 483 -20.19 -27.05 -1.29
N VAL A 484 -19.23 -27.48 -2.09
CA VAL A 484 -18.58 -26.61 -3.10
C VAL A 484 -19.61 -26.12 -4.11
N LYS A 485 -20.48 -27.00 -4.61
CA LYS A 485 -21.55 -26.63 -5.54
C LYS A 485 -22.56 -25.66 -4.92
N SER A 486 -22.83 -25.75 -3.62
CA SER A 486 -23.74 -24.82 -2.92
C SER A 486 -23.23 -23.37 -2.94
N ALA A 487 -21.93 -23.15 -3.13
CA ALA A 487 -21.37 -21.80 -3.25
C ALA A 487 -21.91 -21.04 -4.47
N SER A 488 -22.42 -21.70 -5.52
CA SER A 488 -23.05 -21.00 -6.65
C SER A 488 -24.46 -20.47 -6.34
N GLN A 489 -25.02 -20.86 -5.19
CA GLN A 489 -26.39 -20.54 -4.78
C GLN A 489 -26.46 -19.53 -3.63
N VAL A 490 -25.32 -19.12 -3.06
CA VAL A 490 -25.30 -18.09 -2.01
C VAL A 490 -25.46 -16.71 -2.62
N LEU A 491 -25.97 -15.76 -1.84
CA LEU A 491 -26.20 -14.37 -2.22
C LEU A 491 -27.20 -14.21 -3.38
N ASP A 492 -27.86 -13.06 -3.49
CA ASP A 492 -28.81 -12.69 -4.54
C ASP A 492 -28.44 -11.32 -5.12
N PRO A 493 -28.26 -11.18 -6.45
CA PRO A 493 -27.97 -9.88 -7.07
C PRO A 493 -29.08 -8.86 -6.97
N ASN A 494 -30.27 -9.23 -6.49
CA ASN A 494 -31.35 -8.29 -6.22
C ASN A 494 -31.45 -7.89 -4.73
N ALA A 495 -30.69 -8.52 -3.84
CA ALA A 495 -30.70 -8.23 -2.40
C ALA A 495 -29.73 -7.10 -2.03
N LEU A 496 -30.07 -6.29 -1.02
CA LEU A 496 -29.19 -5.25 -0.50
C LEU A 496 -27.92 -5.88 0.07
N THR A 497 -26.77 -5.51 -0.47
CA THR A 497 -25.46 -6.07 -0.11
C THR A 497 -24.72 -5.13 0.81
N LEU A 498 -24.65 -5.51 2.08
CA LEU A 498 -23.79 -4.85 3.05
C LEU A 498 -22.39 -5.47 3.00
N GLY A 499 -21.37 -4.71 3.36
CA GLY A 499 -20.07 -5.31 3.55
C GLY A 499 -19.07 -4.49 4.32
N PHE A 500 -18.04 -5.17 4.80
CA PHE A 500 -16.87 -4.52 5.36
C PHE A 500 -15.65 -5.42 5.19
N ALA A 501 -14.51 -4.78 4.86
CA ALA A 501 -13.23 -5.44 4.90
C ALA A 501 -12.12 -4.57 5.48
N ARG A 502 -11.45 -5.10 6.50
CA ARG A 502 -10.40 -4.40 7.26
C ARG A 502 -9.65 -5.34 8.17
N ARG A 503 -8.57 -4.84 8.78
CA ARG A 503 -7.88 -5.54 9.86
C ARG A 503 -8.86 -5.85 11.01
N PHE A 504 -8.88 -7.10 11.44
CA PHE A 504 -9.62 -7.55 12.60
C PHE A 504 -8.85 -7.17 13.87
N ALA A 505 -9.29 -6.10 14.50
CA ALA A 505 -8.77 -5.58 15.77
C ALA A 505 -9.93 -5.08 16.62
N SER A 506 -9.83 -5.21 17.94
CA SER A 506 -10.90 -4.90 18.89
C SER A 506 -11.46 -3.47 18.74
N TYR A 507 -10.59 -2.49 18.50
CA TYR A 507 -11.01 -1.10 18.33
C TYR A 507 -11.81 -0.84 17.05
N LYS A 508 -11.63 -1.64 15.99
CA LYS A 508 -12.40 -1.53 14.74
C LYS A 508 -13.82 -2.09 14.88
N ARG A 509 -14.09 -2.84 15.95
CA ARG A 509 -15.37 -3.52 16.25
C ARG A 509 -15.90 -4.34 15.05
N PRO A 510 -15.11 -5.26 14.46
CA PRO A 510 -15.56 -6.04 13.30
C PRO A 510 -16.72 -6.98 13.62
N ASN A 511 -16.96 -7.32 14.90
CA ASN A 511 -18.08 -8.16 15.35
C ASN A 511 -19.27 -7.36 15.91
N LEU A 512 -19.35 -6.04 15.71
CA LEU A 512 -20.43 -5.22 16.28
C LEU A 512 -21.83 -5.74 15.93
N LEU A 513 -22.01 -6.23 14.69
CA LEU A 513 -23.26 -6.83 14.23
C LEU A 513 -23.62 -8.13 14.96
N LEU A 514 -22.63 -8.85 15.50
CA LEU A 514 -22.82 -10.08 16.28
C LEU A 514 -23.22 -9.82 17.73
N HIS A 515 -23.28 -8.56 18.18
CA HIS A 515 -23.73 -8.22 19.53
C HIS A 515 -25.17 -8.71 19.81
N ASP A 516 -26.05 -8.60 18.81
CA ASP A 516 -27.42 -9.15 18.85
C ASP A 516 -27.64 -10.07 17.64
N LYS A 517 -27.14 -11.31 17.78
CA LYS A 517 -27.22 -12.34 16.73
C LYS A 517 -28.67 -12.62 16.31
N ALA A 518 -29.61 -12.63 17.27
CA ALA A 518 -31.01 -12.90 16.98
C ALA A 518 -31.63 -11.80 16.11
N ARG A 519 -31.32 -10.53 16.38
CA ARG A 519 -31.73 -9.42 15.52
C ARG A 519 -31.08 -9.49 14.15
N LEU A 520 -29.77 -9.78 14.07
CA LEU A 520 -29.08 -9.91 12.79
C LEU A 520 -29.68 -11.05 11.94
N SER A 521 -29.93 -12.22 12.53
CA SER A 521 -30.58 -13.35 11.85
C SER A 521 -31.95 -12.97 11.30
N ARG A 522 -32.79 -12.25 12.08
CA ARG A 522 -34.10 -11.78 11.59
C ARG A 522 -33.99 -10.83 10.39
N LEU A 523 -32.98 -9.96 10.36
CA LEU A 523 -32.75 -9.05 9.24
C LEU A 523 -32.32 -9.80 7.98
N LEU A 524 -31.41 -10.77 8.13
CA LEU A 524 -30.90 -11.57 7.01
C LEU A 524 -31.96 -12.51 6.42
N SER A 525 -32.89 -13.00 7.25
CA SER A 525 -33.93 -13.95 6.83
C SER A 525 -35.24 -13.30 6.36
N ASP A 526 -35.33 -11.97 6.29
CA ASP A 526 -36.55 -11.28 5.84
C ASP A 526 -36.66 -11.31 4.30
N SER A 527 -37.57 -12.13 3.77
CA SER A 527 -37.78 -12.27 2.32
C SER A 527 -38.42 -11.04 1.67
N ASN A 528 -39.07 -10.16 2.43
CA ASN A 528 -39.68 -8.93 1.89
C ASN A 528 -38.67 -7.79 1.80
N LYS A 529 -37.60 -7.86 2.58
CA LYS A 529 -36.51 -6.87 2.63
C LYS A 529 -35.17 -7.61 2.62
N PRO A 530 -34.82 -8.26 1.49
CA PRO A 530 -33.66 -9.13 1.45
C PRO A 530 -32.37 -8.33 1.66
N VAL A 531 -31.61 -8.74 2.67
CA VAL A 531 -30.30 -8.18 3.03
C VAL A 531 -29.29 -9.31 3.12
N GLN A 532 -28.08 -9.05 2.62
CA GLN A 532 -26.95 -9.97 2.70
C GLN A 532 -25.67 -9.25 3.11
N LEU A 533 -24.65 -10.01 3.49
CA LEU A 533 -23.41 -9.46 4.04
C LEU A 533 -22.19 -10.18 3.48
N ILE A 534 -21.23 -9.41 2.96
CA ILE A 534 -19.91 -9.92 2.56
C ILE A 534 -18.85 -9.33 3.48
N ILE A 535 -18.04 -10.21 4.07
CA ILE A 535 -17.03 -9.88 5.08
C ILE A 535 -15.68 -10.38 4.60
N ALA A 536 -14.63 -9.58 4.79
CA ALA A 536 -13.26 -10.04 4.61
C ALA A 536 -12.31 -9.34 5.58
N GLY A 537 -11.15 -9.93 5.84
CA GLY A 537 -10.14 -9.26 6.65
C GLY A 537 -9.24 -10.21 7.43
N LYS A 538 -8.10 -9.67 7.85
CA LYS A 538 -7.01 -10.39 8.50
C LYS A 538 -6.81 -9.90 9.93
N ALA A 539 -6.55 -10.81 10.85
CA ALA A 539 -6.04 -10.51 12.18
C ALA A 539 -4.53 -10.66 12.20
N HIS A 540 -3.81 -9.81 12.94
CA HIS A 540 -2.36 -10.00 13.07
C HIS A 540 -2.05 -11.37 13.71
N PRO A 541 -1.01 -12.11 13.30
CA PRO A 541 -0.73 -13.45 13.85
C PRO A 541 -0.50 -13.49 15.36
N SER A 542 -0.04 -12.37 15.95
CA SER A 542 0.11 -12.18 17.40
C SER A 542 -1.12 -11.56 18.09
N ASP A 543 -2.20 -11.25 17.36
CA ASP A 543 -3.44 -10.68 17.91
C ASP A 543 -4.49 -11.78 18.09
N ALA A 544 -4.39 -12.49 19.21
CA ALA A 544 -5.29 -13.59 19.54
C ALA A 544 -6.76 -13.15 19.63
N GLU A 545 -7.01 -11.92 20.10
CA GLU A 545 -8.36 -11.36 20.16
C GLU A 545 -8.89 -11.12 18.74
N GLY A 546 -8.10 -10.51 17.86
CA GLY A 546 -8.46 -10.36 16.44
C GLY A 546 -8.81 -11.69 15.76
N GLN A 547 -8.05 -12.75 16.03
CA GLN A 547 -8.32 -14.09 15.50
C GLN A 547 -9.62 -14.69 16.05
N ARG A 548 -9.89 -14.50 17.35
CA ARG A 548 -11.14 -14.91 17.98
C ARG A 548 -12.35 -14.23 17.35
N LEU A 549 -12.24 -12.95 17.00
CA LEU A 549 -13.29 -12.20 16.31
C LEU A 549 -13.61 -12.75 14.91
N ILE A 550 -12.60 -13.25 14.18
CA ILE A 550 -12.80 -13.93 12.89
C ILE A 550 -13.56 -15.25 13.13
N GLN A 551 -13.11 -16.05 14.10
CA GLN A 551 -13.74 -17.33 14.41
C GLN A 551 -15.22 -17.17 14.81
N GLU A 552 -15.56 -16.13 15.58
CA GLU A 552 -16.96 -15.81 15.92
C GLU A 552 -17.86 -15.62 14.68
N TRP A 553 -17.34 -14.96 13.64
CA TRP A 553 -18.05 -14.79 12.37
C TRP A 553 -18.22 -16.10 11.64
N ILE A 554 -17.17 -16.91 11.53
CA ILE A 554 -17.24 -18.22 10.86
C ILE A 554 -18.27 -19.12 11.55
N LEU A 555 -18.28 -19.15 12.89
CA LEU A 555 -19.25 -19.91 13.67
C LEU A 555 -20.69 -19.39 13.48
N PHE A 556 -20.89 -18.09 13.35
CA PHE A 556 -22.20 -17.50 13.08
C PHE A 556 -22.70 -17.85 11.67
N ILE A 557 -21.83 -17.75 10.66
CA ILE A 557 -22.15 -18.05 9.25
C ILE A 557 -22.57 -19.51 9.07
N ASN A 558 -21.94 -20.42 9.81
CA ASN A 558 -22.22 -21.85 9.75
C ASN A 558 -23.57 -22.26 10.37
N GLN A 559 -24.33 -21.33 10.95
CA GLN A 559 -25.67 -21.62 11.47
C GLN A 559 -26.68 -21.89 10.34
N PRO A 560 -27.62 -22.84 10.53
CA PRO A 560 -28.69 -23.07 9.58
C PRO A 560 -29.49 -21.79 9.30
N GLY A 561 -29.78 -21.52 8.02
CA GLY A 561 -30.51 -20.33 7.59
C GLY A 561 -29.67 -19.05 7.47
N ILE A 562 -28.38 -19.06 7.82
CA ILE A 562 -27.49 -17.88 7.66
C ILE A 562 -26.54 -18.02 6.47
N ARG A 563 -26.05 -19.24 6.20
CA ARG A 563 -25.03 -19.54 5.18
C ARG A 563 -25.32 -19.00 3.77
N GLY A 564 -26.60 -18.82 3.40
CA GLY A 564 -27.01 -18.26 2.11
C GLY A 564 -26.91 -16.74 2.03
N HIS A 565 -26.88 -16.04 3.17
CA HIS A 565 -26.98 -14.59 3.27
C HIS A 565 -25.68 -13.91 3.74
N VAL A 566 -24.73 -14.67 4.30
CA VAL A 566 -23.46 -14.12 4.80
C VAL A 566 -22.30 -14.93 4.27
N VAL A 567 -21.34 -14.26 3.65
CA VAL A 567 -20.11 -14.86 3.13
C VAL A 567 -18.90 -14.20 3.78
N PHE A 568 -17.98 -15.02 4.29
CA PHE A 568 -16.65 -14.58 4.70
C PHE A 568 -15.63 -15.03 3.64
N LEU A 569 -15.02 -14.07 2.95
CA LEU A 569 -13.99 -14.32 1.95
C LEU A 569 -12.62 -14.20 2.58
N GLU A 570 -11.85 -15.28 2.53
CA GLU A 570 -10.50 -15.29 3.09
C GLU A 570 -9.48 -14.51 2.24
N ASP A 571 -8.38 -14.17 2.90
CA ASP A 571 -7.18 -13.63 2.29
C ASP A 571 -7.38 -12.27 1.61
N TYR A 572 -7.96 -11.34 2.38
CA TYR A 572 -8.15 -9.96 1.96
C TYR A 572 -6.85 -9.29 1.54
N ASP A 573 -6.79 -8.92 0.26
CA ASP A 573 -5.70 -8.25 -0.43
C ASP A 573 -6.27 -7.15 -1.36
N ILE A 574 -5.41 -6.53 -2.18
CA ILE A 574 -5.82 -5.44 -3.08
C ILE A 574 -6.84 -5.90 -4.14
N ALA A 575 -6.69 -7.11 -4.68
CA ALA A 575 -7.58 -7.64 -5.70
C ALA A 575 -8.97 -7.92 -5.13
N LEU A 576 -9.05 -8.58 -3.97
CA LEU A 576 -10.32 -8.75 -3.27
C LEU A 576 -10.93 -7.39 -2.88
N ALA A 577 -10.10 -6.44 -2.44
CA ALA A 577 -10.57 -5.09 -2.11
C ALA A 577 -11.23 -4.39 -3.30
N GLN A 578 -10.66 -4.48 -4.51
CA GLN A 578 -11.25 -3.90 -5.73
C GLN A 578 -12.64 -4.45 -5.99
N HIS A 579 -12.81 -5.78 -6.02
CA HIS A 579 -14.13 -6.38 -6.23
C HIS A 579 -15.15 -5.97 -5.15
N LEU A 580 -14.73 -5.97 -3.88
CA LEU A 580 -15.61 -5.59 -2.77
C LEU A 580 -16.07 -4.14 -2.87
N VAL A 581 -15.15 -3.19 -3.09
CA VAL A 581 -15.51 -1.76 -3.13
C VAL A 581 -16.25 -1.34 -4.39
N GLN A 582 -16.26 -2.19 -5.43
CA GLN A 582 -17.02 -1.97 -6.65
C GLN A 582 -18.49 -2.38 -6.47
N GLY A 583 -18.79 -3.52 -5.85
CA GLY A 583 -20.17 -4.06 -5.83
C GLY A 583 -20.92 -4.02 -4.49
N ILE A 584 -20.34 -3.51 -3.40
CA ILE A 584 -21.05 -3.38 -2.11
C ILE A 584 -21.92 -2.12 -2.11
N ASP A 585 -23.22 -2.29 -1.85
CA ASP A 585 -24.18 -1.17 -1.78
C ASP A 585 -23.93 -0.28 -0.55
N VAL A 586 -23.66 -0.88 0.62
CA VAL A 586 -23.42 -0.15 1.87
C VAL A 586 -22.20 -0.70 2.60
N TRP A 587 -21.18 0.15 2.70
CA TRP A 587 -19.93 -0.13 3.39
C TRP A 587 -19.99 0.23 4.86
N ILE A 588 -19.79 -0.76 5.74
CA ILE A 588 -19.91 -0.59 7.19
C ILE A 588 -18.55 -0.30 7.81
N ASN A 589 -18.41 0.86 8.45
CA ASN A 589 -17.19 1.22 9.17
C ASN A 589 -17.49 1.83 10.54
N THR A 590 -17.44 1.02 11.60
CA THR A 590 -17.80 1.48 12.96
C THR A 590 -16.61 1.37 13.94
N PRO A 591 -15.46 2.04 13.71
CA PRO A 591 -14.33 2.03 14.63
C PRO A 591 -14.64 2.85 15.89
N ARG A 592 -14.09 2.50 17.05
CA ARG A 592 -14.27 3.29 18.28
C ARG A 592 -13.62 4.66 18.10
N ARG A 593 -14.38 5.73 18.29
CA ARG A 593 -13.85 7.10 18.27
C ARG A 593 -12.92 7.37 19.47
N PRO A 594 -11.77 8.06 19.30
CA PRO A 594 -11.22 8.67 18.09
C PRO A 594 -10.05 7.85 17.47
N TRP A 595 -10.21 6.52 17.41
CA TRP A 595 -9.10 5.62 17.05
C TRP A 595 -9.01 5.32 15.55
N GLU A 596 -9.83 5.98 14.71
CA GLU A 596 -9.63 6.02 13.26
C GLU A 596 -8.91 7.32 12.86
N ALA A 597 -7.68 7.19 12.38
CA ALA A 597 -6.93 8.35 11.89
C ALA A 597 -7.54 8.94 10.61
N SER A 598 -7.91 8.09 9.66
CA SER A 598 -8.57 8.51 8.41
C SER A 598 -9.47 7.37 7.96
N GLY A 599 -9.03 6.52 7.02
CA GLY A 599 -9.70 5.29 6.61
C GLY A 599 -10.10 5.29 5.12
N THR A 600 -9.16 4.99 4.22
CA THR A 600 -9.38 5.14 2.78
C THR A 600 -10.38 4.17 2.17
N SER A 601 -10.72 3.04 2.83
CA SER A 601 -11.66 2.06 2.25
C SER A 601 -13.05 2.62 1.99
N GLY A 602 -13.56 3.49 2.87
CA GLY A 602 -14.86 4.12 2.66
C GLY A 602 -14.86 5.15 1.52
N MET A 603 -13.71 5.76 1.21
CA MET A 603 -13.57 6.64 0.04
C MET A 603 -13.67 5.86 -1.28
N LYS A 604 -13.18 4.61 -1.31
CA LYS A 604 -13.19 3.75 -2.52
C LYS A 604 -14.59 3.38 -2.97
N ILE A 605 -15.44 3.11 -1.99
CA ILE A 605 -16.86 2.80 -2.23
C ILE A 605 -17.58 3.97 -2.92
N LEU A 606 -17.21 5.22 -2.61
CA LEU A 606 -17.82 6.40 -3.24
C LEU A 606 -17.49 6.50 -4.73
N ALA A 607 -16.36 5.96 -5.18
CA ALA A 607 -16.01 5.94 -6.60
C ALA A 607 -16.95 5.07 -7.46
N ASN A 608 -17.69 4.15 -6.81
CA ASN A 608 -18.60 3.19 -7.42
C ASN A 608 -20.06 3.43 -7.01
N GLY A 609 -20.40 4.63 -6.53
CA GLY A 609 -21.78 4.97 -6.15
C GLY A 609 -22.30 4.28 -4.87
N GLY A 610 -21.48 3.48 -4.19
CA GLY A 610 -21.86 2.83 -2.93
C GLY A 610 -21.91 3.83 -1.77
N LEU A 611 -22.65 3.45 -0.72
CA LEU A 611 -22.90 4.27 0.46
C LEU A 611 -22.03 3.87 1.64
N ASN A 612 -21.83 4.78 2.59
CA ASN A 612 -21.11 4.51 3.84
C ASN A 612 -22.07 4.53 5.04
N LEU A 613 -21.94 3.54 5.92
CA LEU A 613 -22.52 3.53 7.26
C LEU A 613 -21.38 3.55 8.29
N SER A 614 -21.12 4.73 8.85
CA SER A 614 -19.94 4.96 9.70
C SER A 614 -20.22 5.89 10.88
N GLU A 615 -19.35 5.84 11.89
CA GLU A 615 -19.29 6.86 12.95
C GLU A 615 -18.53 8.11 12.47
N LEU A 616 -18.84 9.28 13.05
CA LEU A 616 -18.17 10.57 12.78
C LEU A 616 -16.74 10.60 13.36
N ASP A 617 -15.86 9.77 12.79
CA ASP A 617 -14.45 9.64 13.09
C ASP A 617 -13.62 9.61 11.78
N GLY A 618 -12.30 9.82 11.89
CA GLY A 618 -11.40 9.82 10.73
C GLY A 618 -11.83 10.79 9.62
N TRP A 619 -11.77 10.32 8.36
CA TRP A 619 -12.16 11.12 7.18
C TRP A 619 -13.67 11.36 7.09
N TRP A 620 -14.48 10.45 7.65
CA TRP A 620 -15.93 10.51 7.50
C TRP A 620 -16.53 11.74 8.17
N ALA A 621 -15.88 12.20 9.25
CA ALA A 621 -16.23 13.45 9.93
C ALA A 621 -16.05 14.70 9.05
N GLU A 622 -15.28 14.62 7.95
CA GLU A 622 -15.13 15.72 6.99
C GLU A 622 -16.10 15.58 5.81
N ALA A 623 -16.44 14.35 5.42
CA ALA A 623 -17.32 14.08 4.28
C ALA A 623 -18.82 14.26 4.59
N CYS A 624 -19.22 14.09 5.86
CA CYS A 624 -20.62 14.19 6.30
C CYS A 624 -21.02 15.55 6.89
N THR A 625 -20.10 16.51 6.94
CA THR A 625 -20.31 17.86 7.50
C THR A 625 -20.15 18.91 6.44
#